data_AF-A0A2S6CJJ1-F1
#
_entry.id   AF-A0A2S6CJJ1-F1
#
_cell.length_a   1.000
_cell.length_b   1.000
_cell.length_c   1.000
_cell.angle_alpha   90.00
_cell.angle_beta   90.00
_cell.angle_gamma   90.00
#
_symmetry.space_group_name_H-M   'P 1'
#
loop_
_entity.id
_entity.type
_entity.pdbx_description
1 polymer ?
#
loop_
_entity_poly.entity_id
_entity_poly.type
_entity_poly.pdbx_seq_one_letter_code
_entity_poly.pdbx_strand_id
1 'polypeptide(L)'
;MSTTNVGVRSEALITLVANKTAGSPALVVTIVLAGLISICLRLFEERSRYPLANPPWWYQIRFLKQLEFLVKGSEILSETRKRYGDRPYRLVTELGEVLVLPPECAQLIRNEEKLDFSAAISDDFYGHLPGFTPYALLQHDGQIVQTLVRKQLTKHLSIVIGPLSSEATFATSLIFGNENVARLSSRIFLGPEVCRNQEWLDITKSYPVNSFTAALQMKLVPQVLVRPYSWLSGDCKSVRQNLEDAERVITPHIDKRRAPKADAQSSGRPLPEFDDAIEWAEQESKGVSTSPDHLTFGHGIYACPGRFFAANETQIALCHLLLKYDWKLADGASLAPVHTVGVMTTLDPANKLLYRRRKEEVDLDSLLVSSQD
;
A
#
# COMPACT_ATOMS: atom_id res chain seq x y z
N MET A 1 39.14 30.88 45.20
CA MET A 1 37.95 31.68 45.54
C MET A 1 37.57 32.54 44.33
N SER A 2 36.65 32.07 43.50
CA SER A 2 36.09 32.82 42.36
C SER A 2 34.87 32.06 41.82
N THR A 3 33.71 32.28 42.45
CA THR A 3 32.40 31.75 41.98
C THR A 3 31.27 32.64 42.53
N THR A 4 31.20 33.90 42.13
CA THR A 4 30.11 34.82 42.56
C THR A 4 29.68 35.79 41.45
N ASN A 5 29.54 35.33 40.19
CA ASN A 5 29.02 36.25 39.15
C ASN A 5 28.14 35.63 38.05
N VAL A 6 27.65 34.39 38.20
CA VAL A 6 26.72 33.78 37.23
C VAL A 6 25.26 33.80 37.71
N GLY A 7 25.01 33.76 39.03
CA GLY A 7 23.64 33.75 39.59
C GLY A 7 22.85 35.05 39.39
N VAL A 8 23.52 36.21 39.46
CA VAL A 8 22.85 37.52 39.44
C VAL A 8 22.31 37.89 38.05
N ARG A 9 22.90 37.37 36.96
CA ARG A 9 22.42 37.60 35.58
C ARG A 9 21.23 36.73 35.19
N SER A 10 21.05 35.57 35.84
CA SER A 10 19.94 34.65 35.60
C SER A 10 18.64 35.16 36.22
N GLU A 11 18.71 35.63 37.47
CA GLU A 11 17.53 36.19 38.16
C GLU A 11 17.01 37.44 37.45
N ALA A 12 17.88 38.36 37.02
CA ALA A 12 17.47 39.55 36.29
C ALA A 12 16.77 39.25 34.96
N LEU A 13 17.17 38.20 34.23
CA LEU A 13 16.52 37.76 32.99
C LEU A 13 15.15 37.11 33.24
N ILE A 14 15.03 36.31 34.30
CA ILE A 14 13.77 35.67 34.69
C ILE A 14 12.77 36.74 35.17
N THR A 15 13.21 37.73 35.95
CA THR A 15 12.36 38.84 36.39
C THR A 15 11.97 39.77 35.24
N LEU A 16 12.86 40.01 34.26
CA LEU A 16 12.56 40.81 33.07
C LEU A 16 11.54 40.12 32.15
N VAL A 17 11.65 38.81 31.97
CA VAL A 17 10.67 38.02 31.21
C VAL A 17 9.35 37.95 31.96
N ALA A 18 9.36 37.68 33.26
CA ALA A 18 8.16 37.65 34.10
C ALA A 18 7.41 39.00 34.09
N ASN A 19 8.11 40.13 34.19
CA ASN A 19 7.50 41.47 34.13
C ASN A 19 7.00 41.85 32.73
N LYS A 20 7.63 41.37 31.64
CA LYS A 20 7.10 41.56 30.28
C LYS A 20 5.90 40.67 29.98
N THR A 21 5.82 39.49 30.58
CA THR A 21 4.69 38.55 30.41
C THR A 21 3.48 38.90 31.27
N ALA A 22 3.67 39.60 32.40
CA ALA A 22 2.59 39.95 33.33
C ALA A 22 1.66 41.08 32.84
N GLY A 23 2.03 41.80 31.77
CA GLY A 23 1.32 43.02 31.35
C GLY A 23 0.56 42.94 30.02
N SER A 24 0.59 41.82 29.30
CA SER A 24 -0.11 41.72 28.01
C SER A 24 -1.38 40.90 28.16
N PRO A 25 -2.56 41.53 28.38
CA PRO A 25 -3.81 40.81 28.54
C PRO A 25 -4.11 39.90 27.34
N ALA A 26 -3.61 40.23 26.14
CA ALA A 26 -3.68 39.40 24.96
C ALA A 26 -3.02 38.03 25.15
N LEU A 27 -1.83 37.96 25.77
CA LEU A 27 -1.06 36.72 25.91
C LEU A 27 -1.66 35.79 26.96
N VAL A 28 -2.17 36.37 28.06
CA VAL A 28 -2.92 35.63 29.09
C VAL A 28 -4.23 35.10 28.50
N VAL A 29 -4.95 35.93 27.73
CA VAL A 29 -6.19 35.51 27.04
C VAL A 29 -5.90 34.42 26.01
N THR A 30 -4.81 34.48 25.24
CA THR A 30 -4.43 33.41 24.31
C THR A 30 -4.13 32.09 25.02
N ILE A 31 -3.41 32.12 26.14
CA ILE A 31 -3.10 30.90 26.93
C ILE A 31 -4.39 30.32 27.53
N VAL A 32 -5.27 31.17 28.07
CA VAL A 32 -6.56 30.73 28.64
C VAL A 32 -7.48 30.19 27.55
N LEU A 33 -7.56 30.84 26.39
CA LEU A 33 -8.34 30.35 25.24
C LEU A 33 -7.76 29.04 24.70
N ALA A 34 -6.44 28.91 24.57
CA ALA A 34 -5.81 27.66 24.17
C ALA A 34 -6.07 26.53 25.18
N GLY A 35 -6.04 26.85 26.48
CA GLY A 35 -6.39 25.94 27.57
C GLY A 35 -7.87 25.52 27.53
N LEU A 36 -8.79 26.47 27.35
CA LEU A 36 -10.23 26.21 27.25
C LEU A 36 -10.59 25.45 25.96
N ILE A 37 -9.95 25.76 24.83
CA ILE A 37 -10.08 25.00 23.58
C ILE A 37 -9.55 23.58 23.80
N SER A 38 -8.40 23.40 24.46
CA SER A 38 -7.90 22.06 24.79
C SER A 38 -8.85 21.28 25.71
N ILE A 39 -9.44 21.94 26.72
CA ILE A 39 -10.43 21.33 27.62
C ILE A 39 -11.71 20.99 26.87
N CYS A 40 -12.24 21.90 26.05
CA CYS A 40 -13.42 21.66 25.22
C CYS A 40 -13.17 20.51 24.24
N LEU A 41 -12.02 20.49 23.54
CA LEU A 41 -11.66 19.40 22.63
C LEU A 41 -11.58 18.05 23.35
N ARG A 42 -11.15 18.01 24.62
CA ARG A 42 -11.17 16.79 25.46
C ARG A 42 -12.56 16.42 25.97
N LEU A 43 -13.44 17.40 26.20
CA LEU A 43 -14.83 17.15 26.60
C LEU A 43 -15.69 16.66 25.42
N PHE A 44 -15.33 17.03 24.19
CA PHE A 44 -15.93 16.53 22.95
C PHE A 44 -15.24 15.26 22.42
N GLU A 45 -14.19 14.78 23.07
CA GLU A 45 -13.55 13.51 22.71
C GLU A 45 -14.49 12.37 23.15
N GLU A 46 -15.10 11.67 22.17
CA GLU A 46 -16.03 10.57 22.43
C GLU A 46 -15.42 9.60 23.44
N ARG A 47 -16.12 9.41 24.58
CA ARG A 47 -15.77 8.41 25.59
C ARG A 47 -15.97 7.02 24.99
N SER A 48 -14.96 6.53 24.29
CA SER A 48 -14.94 5.17 23.79
C SER A 48 -14.91 4.18 24.95
N ARG A 49 -15.60 3.06 24.79
CA ARG A 49 -15.62 1.96 25.77
C ARG A 49 -14.28 1.23 25.86
N TYR A 50 -13.38 1.44 24.89
CA TYR A 50 -12.10 0.74 24.80
C TYR A 50 -10.94 1.67 25.16
N PRO A 51 -9.92 1.17 25.89
CA PRO A 51 -8.78 1.97 26.28
C PRO A 51 -7.91 2.32 25.07
N LEU A 52 -7.36 3.53 25.04
CA LEU A 52 -6.34 3.93 24.08
C LEU A 52 -4.98 3.41 24.56
N ALA A 53 -4.34 2.54 23.77
CA ALA A 53 -3.12 1.84 24.16
C ALA A 53 -1.86 2.72 24.09
N ASN A 54 -1.84 3.73 23.22
CA ASN A 54 -0.74 4.68 23.03
C ASN A 54 -1.22 6.15 23.07
N PRO A 55 -1.79 6.62 24.20
CA PRO A 55 -2.35 7.96 24.27
C PRO A 55 -1.26 9.03 24.07
N PRO A 56 -1.59 10.15 23.40
CA PRO A 56 -0.68 11.28 23.33
C PRO A 56 -0.39 11.81 24.73
N TRP A 57 0.85 12.24 24.95
CA TRP A 57 1.18 12.98 26.18
C TRP A 57 0.42 14.31 26.22
N TRP A 58 0.28 14.90 27.41
CA TRP A 58 -0.50 16.13 27.59
C TRP A 58 -0.04 17.33 26.74
N TYR A 59 1.21 17.33 26.29
CA TYR A 59 1.82 18.32 25.39
C TYR A 59 1.92 17.86 23.93
N GLN A 60 1.60 16.60 23.64
CA GLN A 60 1.67 16.05 22.29
C GLN A 60 0.32 16.18 21.59
N ILE A 61 0.35 16.69 20.37
CA ILE A 61 -0.79 16.58 19.46
C ILE A 61 -0.82 15.17 18.85
N ARG A 62 -2.02 14.68 18.50
CA ARG A 62 -2.25 13.33 17.95
C ARG A 62 -1.34 13.02 16.75
N PHE A 63 -1.06 14.02 15.92
CA PHE A 63 -0.12 13.97 14.82
C PHE A 63 1.27 13.43 15.20
N LEU A 64 1.83 13.86 16.33
CA LEU A 64 3.14 13.39 16.80
C LEU A 64 3.12 11.90 17.15
N LYS A 65 1.97 11.37 17.59
CA LYS A 65 1.78 9.94 17.84
C LYS A 65 1.69 9.13 16.55
N GLN A 66 1.08 9.69 15.50
CA GLN A 66 1.07 9.03 14.18
C GLN A 66 2.48 8.93 13.60
N LEU A 67 3.30 9.98 13.73
CA LEU A 67 4.71 9.95 13.36
C LEU A 67 5.52 8.95 14.19
N GLU A 68 5.28 8.88 15.50
CA GLU A 68 5.92 7.90 16.37
C GLU A 68 5.58 6.47 15.92
N PHE A 69 4.32 6.22 15.58
CA PHE A 69 3.88 4.92 15.06
C PHE A 69 4.49 4.60 13.69
N LEU A 70 4.67 5.59 12.82
CA LEU A 70 5.31 5.39 11.52
C LEU A 70 6.74 4.83 11.67
N VAL A 71 7.48 5.25 12.70
CA VAL A 71 8.86 4.78 12.94
C VAL A 71 8.91 3.54 13.83
N LYS A 72 8.04 3.44 14.84
CA LYS A 72 8.10 2.42 15.90
C LYS A 72 6.90 1.47 15.95
N GLY A 73 6.08 1.41 14.90
CA GLY A 73 4.78 0.73 14.92
C GLY A 73 4.88 -0.75 15.30
N SER A 74 5.89 -1.47 14.80
CA SER A 74 6.15 -2.88 15.17
C SER A 74 6.44 -3.07 16.67
N GLU A 75 7.26 -2.20 17.27
CA GLU A 75 7.57 -2.21 18.71
C GLU A 75 6.31 -1.91 19.53
N ILE A 76 5.59 -0.84 19.16
CA ILE A 76 4.33 -0.43 19.80
C ILE A 76 3.31 -1.56 19.75
N LEU A 77 3.15 -2.25 18.62
CA LEU A 77 2.23 -3.38 18.50
C LEU A 77 2.64 -4.58 19.34
N SER A 78 3.94 -4.91 19.37
CA SER A 78 4.46 -6.01 20.20
C SER A 78 4.22 -5.74 21.68
N GLU A 79 4.49 -4.52 22.15
CA GLU A 79 4.27 -4.11 23.54
C GLU A 79 2.78 -4.05 23.90
N THR A 80 1.95 -3.47 23.03
CA THR A 80 0.51 -3.37 23.27
C THR A 80 -0.15 -4.74 23.27
N ARG A 81 0.26 -5.67 22.39
CA ARG A 81 -0.22 -7.05 22.40
C ARG A 81 0.17 -7.78 23.69
N LYS A 82 1.39 -7.58 24.20
CA LYS A 82 1.80 -8.15 25.51
C LYS A 82 0.99 -7.58 26.67
N ARG A 83 0.64 -6.30 26.61
CA ARG A 83 -0.09 -5.60 27.69
C ARG A 83 -1.57 -5.93 27.73
N TYR A 84 -2.22 -6.02 26.57
CA TYR A 84 -3.68 -6.19 26.46
C TYR A 84 -4.11 -7.62 26.16
N GLY A 85 -3.22 -8.48 25.64
CA GLY A 85 -3.55 -9.85 25.27
C GLY A 85 -4.71 -9.89 24.26
N ASP A 86 -5.74 -10.67 24.59
CA ASP A 86 -6.95 -10.83 23.77
C ASP A 86 -8.08 -9.85 24.17
N ARG A 87 -7.74 -8.68 24.74
CA ARG A 87 -8.72 -7.63 25.02
C ARG A 87 -8.74 -6.61 23.89
N PRO A 88 -9.92 -6.11 23.45
CA PRO A 88 -9.99 -5.02 22.50
C PRO A 88 -9.36 -3.72 23.04
N TYR A 89 -8.65 -3.00 22.18
CA TYR A 89 -8.06 -1.70 22.51
C TYR A 89 -8.01 -0.78 21.29
N ARG A 90 -8.01 0.53 21.52
CA ARG A 90 -7.77 1.54 20.49
C ARG A 90 -6.28 1.79 20.33
N LEU A 91 -5.85 2.12 19.12
CA LEU A 91 -4.46 2.40 18.81
C LEU A 91 -4.37 3.56 17.81
N VAL A 92 -3.56 4.57 18.10
CA VAL A 92 -3.19 5.60 17.13
C VAL A 92 -2.09 5.06 16.22
N THR A 93 -2.38 4.94 14.93
CA THR A 93 -1.48 4.48 13.87
C THR A 93 -1.13 5.62 12.91
N GLU A 94 -0.29 5.36 11.92
CA GLU A 94 0.00 6.29 10.82
C GLU A 94 -1.25 6.67 10.01
N LEU A 95 -2.24 5.77 9.92
CA LEU A 95 -3.49 6.00 9.17
C LEU A 95 -4.56 6.72 10.00
N GLY A 96 -4.40 6.77 11.32
CA GLY A 96 -5.43 7.27 12.23
C GLY A 96 -5.62 6.39 13.45
N GLU A 97 -6.68 6.64 14.21
CA GLU A 97 -7.04 5.74 15.31
C GLU A 97 -7.83 4.54 14.79
N VAL A 98 -7.38 3.35 15.15
CA VAL A 98 -8.02 2.09 14.82
C VAL A 98 -8.43 1.34 16.08
N LEU A 99 -9.49 0.54 15.98
CA LEU A 99 -9.87 -0.42 17.01
C LEU A 99 -9.21 -1.77 16.69
N VAL A 100 -8.32 -2.22 17.56
CA VAL A 100 -7.71 -3.54 17.47
C VAL A 100 -8.59 -4.54 18.21
N LEU A 101 -9.02 -5.57 17.50
CA LEU A 101 -9.86 -6.65 18.00
C LEU A 101 -9.05 -7.94 18.15
N PRO A 102 -9.44 -8.83 19.08
CA PRO A 102 -8.83 -10.16 19.22
C PRO A 102 -9.00 -10.99 17.93
N PRO A 103 -8.05 -11.91 17.62
CA PRO A 103 -8.13 -12.74 16.42
C PRO A 103 -9.44 -13.53 16.28
N GLU A 104 -10.04 -13.94 17.40
CA GLU A 104 -11.32 -14.64 17.46
C GLU A 104 -12.47 -13.84 16.81
N CYS A 105 -12.41 -12.51 16.90
CA CYS A 105 -13.40 -11.63 16.29
C CYS A 105 -13.30 -11.61 14.76
N ALA A 106 -12.18 -12.03 14.16
CA ALA A 106 -11.99 -12.01 12.71
C ALA A 106 -13.08 -12.80 11.98
N GLN A 107 -13.51 -13.95 12.52
CA GLN A 107 -14.60 -14.74 11.95
C GLN A 107 -15.98 -14.09 12.07
N LEU A 108 -16.18 -13.28 13.11
CA LEU A 108 -17.45 -12.60 13.36
C LEU A 108 -17.63 -11.42 12.40
N ILE A 109 -16.57 -10.66 12.16
CA ILE A 109 -16.66 -9.40 11.39
C ILE A 109 -16.36 -9.56 9.90
N ARG A 110 -15.84 -10.72 9.46
CA ARG A 110 -15.37 -10.93 8.07
C ARG A 110 -16.41 -10.68 6.97
N ASN A 111 -17.70 -10.79 7.32
CA ASN A 111 -18.84 -10.64 6.41
C ASN A 111 -19.87 -9.65 6.98
N GLU A 112 -19.46 -8.77 7.90
CA GLU A 112 -20.36 -7.74 8.43
C GLU A 112 -20.62 -6.68 7.36
N GLU A 113 -21.88 -6.54 6.95
CA GLU A 113 -22.30 -5.64 5.86
C GLU A 113 -22.11 -4.16 6.23
N LYS A 114 -22.11 -3.83 7.53
CA LYS A 114 -21.90 -2.46 8.01
C LYS A 114 -20.43 -2.03 7.98
N LEU A 115 -19.50 -2.96 7.80
CA LEU A 115 -18.08 -2.66 7.68
C LEU A 115 -17.72 -2.61 6.20
N ASP A 116 -17.19 -1.50 5.71
CA ASP A 116 -16.78 -1.38 4.31
C ASP A 116 -15.28 -1.11 4.20
N PHE A 117 -14.55 -2.15 3.82
CA PHE A 117 -13.10 -2.07 3.62
C PHE A 117 -12.73 -1.27 2.38
N SER A 118 -13.51 -1.37 1.31
CA SER A 118 -13.28 -0.57 0.11
C SER A 118 -13.48 0.91 0.42
N ALA A 119 -14.46 1.23 1.28
CA ALA A 119 -14.65 2.57 1.80
C ALA A 119 -13.42 3.09 2.54
N ALA A 120 -12.92 2.30 3.49
CA ALA A 120 -11.74 2.61 4.28
C ALA A 120 -10.49 2.84 3.41
N ILE A 121 -10.21 1.97 2.44
CA ILE A 121 -9.03 2.12 1.56
C ILE A 121 -9.13 3.38 0.69
N SER A 122 -10.29 3.64 0.11
CA SER A 122 -10.46 4.85 -0.70
C SER A 122 -10.32 6.12 0.15
N ASP A 123 -10.77 6.14 1.41
CA ASP A 123 -10.51 7.26 2.31
C ASP A 123 -9.02 7.36 2.71
N ASP A 124 -8.39 6.22 3.03
CA ASP A 124 -6.99 6.17 3.43
C ASP A 124 -6.02 6.64 2.36
N PHE A 125 -6.36 6.38 1.10
CA PHE A 125 -5.57 6.78 -0.07
C PHE A 125 -6.14 8.00 -0.80
N TYR A 126 -7.14 8.68 -0.23
CA TYR A 126 -7.74 9.89 -0.81
C TYR A 126 -8.26 9.69 -2.24
N GLY A 127 -8.99 8.60 -2.49
CA GLY A 127 -9.51 8.21 -3.81
C GLY A 127 -10.37 9.26 -4.52
N HIS A 128 -10.86 10.27 -3.79
CA HIS A 128 -11.59 11.41 -4.33
C HIS A 128 -10.67 12.49 -4.94
N LEU A 129 -9.35 12.41 -4.75
CA LEU A 129 -8.38 13.39 -5.27
C LEU A 129 -7.83 12.96 -6.64
N PRO A 130 -7.53 13.92 -7.53
CA PRO A 130 -6.92 13.62 -8.83
C PRO A 130 -5.59 12.87 -8.68
N GLY A 131 -5.41 11.80 -9.46
CA GLY A 131 -4.26 10.88 -9.39
C GLY A 131 -4.47 9.69 -8.46
N PHE A 132 -5.38 9.79 -7.50
CA PHE A 132 -5.71 8.72 -6.54
C PHE A 132 -7.03 8.02 -6.86
N THR A 133 -7.72 8.43 -7.94
CA THR A 133 -8.99 7.86 -8.39
C THR A 133 -9.02 6.35 -8.58
N PRO A 134 -7.90 5.64 -8.90
CA PRO A 134 -7.91 4.17 -8.89
C PRO A 134 -8.30 3.54 -7.54
N TYR A 135 -8.02 4.20 -6.40
CA TYR A 135 -8.44 3.70 -5.09
C TYR A 135 -9.96 3.81 -4.87
N ALA A 136 -10.62 4.77 -5.53
CA ALA A 136 -12.08 4.87 -5.52
C ALA A 136 -12.77 3.76 -6.34
N LEU A 137 -12.07 3.18 -7.34
CA LEU A 137 -12.62 2.06 -8.13
C LEU A 137 -12.85 0.81 -7.27
N LEU A 138 -12.18 0.68 -6.13
CA LEU A 138 -12.43 -0.42 -5.19
C LEU A 138 -13.82 -0.30 -4.53
N GLN A 139 -14.39 0.90 -4.43
CA GLN A 139 -15.74 1.14 -3.92
C GLN A 139 -16.85 0.95 -4.97
N HIS A 140 -16.51 0.70 -6.24
CA HIS A 140 -17.51 0.64 -7.30
C HIS A 140 -18.58 -0.43 -6.99
N ASP A 141 -19.87 -0.09 -7.08
CA ASP A 141 -21.00 -0.94 -6.64
C ASP A 141 -20.97 -2.35 -7.25
N GLY A 142 -20.51 -2.46 -8.50
CA GLY A 142 -20.33 -3.74 -9.20
C GLY A 142 -19.13 -4.59 -8.75
N GLN A 143 -18.32 -4.13 -7.80
CA GLN A 143 -17.08 -4.78 -7.32
C GLN A 143 -16.19 -5.31 -8.46
N ILE A 144 -16.09 -4.55 -9.54
CA ILE A 144 -15.55 -5.02 -10.82
C ILE A 144 -14.10 -5.50 -10.66
N VAL A 145 -13.27 -4.73 -9.95
CA VAL A 145 -11.86 -5.07 -9.68
C VAL A 145 -11.77 -6.35 -8.84
N GLN A 146 -12.58 -6.48 -7.80
CA GLN A 146 -12.55 -7.65 -6.92
C GLN A 146 -13.01 -8.91 -7.66
N THR A 147 -14.03 -8.78 -8.50
CA THR A 147 -14.62 -9.87 -9.29
C THR A 147 -13.67 -10.36 -10.37
N LEU A 148 -13.06 -9.42 -11.12
CA LEU A 148 -12.09 -9.71 -12.18
C LEU A 148 -10.90 -10.50 -11.64
N VAL A 149 -10.27 -10.00 -10.57
CA VAL A 149 -9.02 -10.59 -10.09
C VAL A 149 -9.25 -11.93 -9.36
N ARG A 150 -10.37 -12.08 -8.62
CA ARG A 150 -10.65 -13.33 -7.91
C ARG A 150 -11.01 -14.48 -8.84
N LYS A 151 -11.83 -14.23 -9.87
CA LYS A 151 -12.36 -15.31 -10.71
C LYS A 151 -11.44 -15.65 -11.88
N GLN A 152 -11.13 -14.66 -12.69
CA GLN A 152 -10.61 -14.93 -14.02
C GLN A 152 -9.16 -15.40 -13.96
N LEU A 153 -8.40 -14.84 -13.04
CA LEU A 153 -7.02 -15.23 -12.83
C LEU A 153 -6.85 -16.65 -12.27
N THR A 154 -7.80 -17.09 -11.44
CA THR A 154 -7.84 -18.46 -10.92
C THR A 154 -8.35 -19.44 -11.99
N LYS A 155 -9.42 -19.07 -12.72
CA LYS A 155 -10.05 -19.91 -13.75
C LYS A 155 -9.13 -20.14 -14.96
N HIS A 156 -8.41 -19.11 -15.37
CA HIS A 156 -7.50 -19.16 -16.51
C HIS A 156 -6.07 -19.50 -16.10
N LEU A 157 -5.82 -19.87 -14.84
CA LEU A 157 -4.46 -20.09 -14.33
C LEU A 157 -3.66 -21.06 -15.20
N SER A 158 -4.26 -22.17 -15.65
CA SER A 158 -3.61 -23.12 -16.57
C SER A 158 -3.23 -22.51 -17.92
N ILE A 159 -4.03 -21.59 -18.45
CA ILE A 159 -3.77 -20.86 -19.70
C ILE A 159 -2.69 -19.80 -19.48
N VAL A 160 -2.70 -19.15 -18.31
CA VAL A 160 -1.79 -18.05 -17.97
C VAL A 160 -0.39 -18.55 -17.56
N ILE A 161 -0.27 -19.75 -17.00
CA ILE A 161 1.00 -20.33 -16.53
C ILE A 161 2.05 -20.40 -17.65
N GLY A 162 1.68 -20.81 -18.87
CA GLY A 162 2.61 -20.92 -19.99
C GLY A 162 3.24 -19.56 -20.37
N PRO A 163 2.42 -18.56 -20.71
CA PRO A 163 2.86 -17.19 -20.95
C PRO A 163 3.62 -16.56 -19.77
N LEU A 164 3.18 -16.78 -18.53
CA LEU A 164 3.90 -16.33 -17.32
C LEU A 164 5.28 -16.94 -17.22
N SER A 165 5.39 -18.26 -17.42
CA SER A 165 6.66 -18.96 -17.28
C SER A 165 7.64 -18.57 -18.39
N SER A 166 7.16 -18.41 -19.63
CA SER A 166 8.00 -17.93 -20.73
C SER A 166 8.47 -16.49 -20.52
N GLU A 167 7.58 -15.59 -20.05
CA GLU A 167 7.98 -14.23 -19.70
C GLU A 167 8.87 -14.19 -18.45
N ALA A 168 8.72 -15.12 -17.50
CA ALA A 168 9.60 -15.27 -16.34
C ALA A 168 10.98 -15.75 -16.76
N THR A 169 11.09 -16.72 -17.67
CA THR A 169 12.34 -17.15 -18.30
C THR A 169 13.02 -15.98 -19.03
N PHE A 170 12.25 -15.20 -19.79
CA PHE A 170 12.76 -14.01 -20.47
C PHE A 170 13.25 -12.96 -19.46
N ALA A 171 12.44 -12.61 -18.46
CA ALA A 171 12.76 -11.59 -17.47
C ALA A 171 13.96 -11.98 -16.58
N THR A 172 14.07 -13.26 -16.19
CA THR A 172 15.28 -13.77 -15.50
C THR A 172 16.50 -13.78 -16.40
N SER A 173 16.36 -14.05 -17.70
CA SER A 173 17.47 -13.97 -18.66
C SER A 173 17.91 -12.53 -18.98
N LEU A 174 16.99 -11.57 -18.89
CA LEU A 174 17.23 -10.15 -19.17
C LEU A 174 17.88 -9.41 -17.97
N ILE A 175 18.29 -10.14 -16.92
CA ILE A 175 19.12 -9.68 -15.79
C ILE A 175 18.30 -9.08 -14.65
N PHE A 176 18.21 -9.86 -13.55
CA PHE A 176 17.96 -9.48 -12.14
C PHE A 176 17.74 -7.98 -11.80
N GLY A 177 16.66 -7.40 -12.30
CA GLY A 177 16.13 -6.10 -11.91
C GLY A 177 14.70 -6.24 -11.38
N ASN A 178 14.22 -5.23 -10.66
CA ASN A 178 12.87 -5.12 -10.05
C ASN A 178 11.70 -5.15 -11.06
N GLU A 179 11.93 -5.59 -12.30
CA GLU A 179 11.00 -5.53 -13.41
C GLU A 179 10.19 -6.81 -13.59
N ASN A 180 10.58 -7.92 -12.95
CA ASN A 180 9.92 -9.21 -13.14
C ASN A 180 8.43 -9.14 -12.81
N VAL A 181 8.06 -8.54 -11.67
CA VAL A 181 6.66 -8.43 -11.24
C VAL A 181 5.85 -7.49 -12.15
N ALA A 182 6.41 -6.33 -12.49
CA ALA A 182 5.72 -5.40 -13.40
C ALA A 182 5.51 -6.02 -14.79
N ARG A 183 6.49 -6.79 -15.31
CA ARG A 183 6.41 -7.47 -16.61
C ARG A 183 5.42 -8.62 -16.59
N LEU A 184 5.49 -9.50 -15.60
CA LEU A 184 4.61 -10.66 -15.46
C LEU A 184 3.15 -10.23 -15.27
N SER A 185 2.87 -9.26 -14.40
CA SER A 185 1.54 -8.63 -14.31
C SER A 185 1.08 -8.01 -15.61
N SER A 186 1.90 -7.18 -16.24
CA SER A 186 1.52 -6.55 -17.51
C SER A 186 1.25 -7.57 -18.62
N ARG A 187 1.93 -8.72 -18.62
CA ARG A 187 1.70 -9.80 -19.60
C ARG A 187 0.31 -10.38 -19.50
N ILE A 188 -0.23 -10.47 -18.28
CA ILE A 188 -1.54 -11.04 -18.00
C ILE A 188 -2.63 -10.01 -18.24
N PHE A 189 -2.39 -8.78 -17.78
CA PHE A 189 -3.42 -7.75 -17.83
C PHE A 189 -3.54 -7.11 -19.21
N LEU A 190 -2.43 -6.94 -19.93
CA LEU A 190 -2.36 -6.14 -21.16
C LEU A 190 -1.75 -6.90 -22.35
N GLY A 191 -1.34 -8.14 -22.15
CA GLY A 191 -0.83 -9.02 -23.19
C GLY A 191 0.64 -8.77 -23.59
N PRO A 192 1.12 -9.45 -24.66
CA PRO A 192 2.52 -9.46 -25.10
C PRO A 192 3.14 -8.11 -25.41
N GLU A 193 2.35 -7.21 -25.99
CA GLU A 193 2.87 -5.97 -26.56
C GLU A 193 3.20 -4.96 -25.46
N VAL A 194 2.28 -4.79 -24.51
CA VAL A 194 2.41 -3.78 -23.45
C VAL A 194 3.34 -4.26 -22.34
N CYS A 195 3.43 -5.58 -22.10
CA CYS A 195 4.30 -6.12 -21.06
C CYS A 195 5.79 -5.91 -21.29
N ARG A 196 6.18 -5.54 -22.51
CA ARG A 196 7.56 -5.21 -22.89
C ARG A 196 7.77 -3.72 -23.12
N ASN A 197 6.74 -2.89 -22.96
CA ASN A 197 6.85 -1.45 -23.07
C ASN A 197 7.53 -0.89 -21.80
N GLN A 198 8.75 -0.39 -21.94
CA GLN A 198 9.54 0.09 -20.80
C GLN A 198 8.87 1.27 -20.06
N GLU A 199 8.21 2.17 -20.80
CA GLU A 199 7.47 3.29 -20.23
C GLU A 199 6.32 2.79 -19.34
N TRP A 200 5.56 1.80 -19.82
CA TRP A 200 4.51 1.15 -19.02
C TRP A 200 5.05 0.47 -17.76
N LEU A 201 6.17 -0.24 -17.88
CA LEU A 201 6.81 -0.93 -16.76
C LEU A 201 7.30 0.06 -15.69
N ASP A 202 7.88 1.19 -16.12
CA ASP A 202 8.34 2.24 -15.23
C ASP A 202 7.17 2.91 -14.49
N ILE A 203 6.05 3.13 -15.16
CA ILE A 203 4.81 3.64 -14.55
C ILE A 203 4.27 2.63 -13.52
N THR A 204 4.18 1.36 -13.89
CA THR A 204 3.67 0.27 -13.03
C THR A 204 4.52 0.11 -11.75
N LYS A 205 5.84 0.36 -11.83
CA LYS A 205 6.74 0.38 -10.68
C LYS A 205 6.58 1.64 -9.83
N SER A 206 6.49 2.81 -10.48
CA SER A 206 6.57 4.10 -9.79
C SER A 206 5.25 4.53 -9.16
N TYR A 207 4.11 4.27 -9.83
CA TYR A 207 2.80 4.70 -9.35
C TYR A 207 2.44 4.15 -7.96
N PRO A 208 2.61 2.84 -7.65
CA PRO A 208 2.29 2.32 -6.32
C PRO A 208 3.13 2.96 -5.22
N VAL A 209 4.44 3.14 -5.47
CA VAL A 209 5.36 3.75 -4.50
C VAL A 209 5.03 5.22 -4.28
N ASN A 210 4.83 5.98 -5.36
CA ASN A 210 4.53 7.40 -5.31
C ASN A 210 3.17 7.66 -4.66
N SER A 211 2.14 6.89 -5.03
CA SER A 211 0.79 7.06 -4.47
C SER A 211 0.74 6.68 -2.99
N PHE A 212 1.39 5.58 -2.58
CA PHE A 212 1.46 5.20 -1.18
C PHE A 212 2.20 6.25 -0.33
N THR A 213 3.36 6.70 -0.81
CA THR A 213 4.16 7.71 -0.11
C THR A 213 3.40 9.04 0.01
N ALA A 214 2.78 9.50 -1.08
CA ALA A 214 1.99 10.72 -1.09
C ALA A 214 0.75 10.63 -0.19
N ALA A 215 0.06 9.48 -0.15
CA ALA A 215 -1.07 9.26 0.74
C ALA A 215 -0.65 9.33 2.23
N LEU A 216 0.47 8.69 2.59
CA LEU A 216 1.02 8.78 3.94
C LEU A 216 1.38 10.22 4.32
N GLN A 217 2.01 10.98 3.42
CA GLN A 217 2.30 12.39 3.66
C GLN A 217 1.04 13.24 3.81
N MET A 218 -0.02 12.97 3.04
CA MET A 218 -1.28 13.69 3.16
C MET A 218 -1.99 13.42 4.49
N LYS A 219 -1.88 12.20 5.04
CA LYS A 219 -2.39 11.89 6.40
C LYS A 219 -1.67 12.68 7.50
N LEU A 220 -0.46 13.15 7.20
CA LEU A 220 0.33 14.00 8.08
C LEU A 220 -0.05 15.50 7.99
N VAL A 221 -0.86 15.88 7.00
CA VAL A 221 -1.31 17.26 6.80
C VAL A 221 -2.68 17.46 7.45
N PRO A 222 -2.95 18.59 8.13
CA PRO A 222 -4.28 18.90 8.63
C PRO A 222 -5.32 18.82 7.50
N GLN A 223 -6.47 18.18 7.76
CA GLN A 223 -7.47 17.84 6.73
C GLN A 223 -7.90 19.02 5.84
N VAL A 224 -8.01 20.23 6.41
CA VAL A 224 -8.36 21.46 5.67
C VAL A 224 -7.31 21.84 4.62
N LEU A 225 -6.05 21.48 4.85
CA LEU A 225 -4.91 21.77 3.98
C LEU A 225 -4.58 20.63 3.01
N VAL A 226 -5.22 19.47 3.12
CA VAL A 226 -4.93 18.31 2.25
C VAL A 226 -5.18 18.66 0.78
N ARG A 227 -6.31 19.30 0.47
CA ARG A 227 -6.65 19.66 -0.92
C ARG A 227 -5.66 20.66 -1.54
N PRO A 228 -5.31 21.81 -0.92
CA PRO A 228 -4.27 22.67 -1.49
C PRO A 228 -2.89 21.97 -1.52
N TYR A 229 -2.57 21.18 -0.50
CA TYR A 229 -1.33 20.39 -0.47
C TYR A 229 -1.24 19.40 -1.63
N SER A 230 -2.33 18.72 -1.99
CA SER A 230 -2.33 17.76 -3.10
C SER A 230 -2.00 18.41 -4.44
N TRP A 231 -2.32 19.69 -4.63
CA TRP A 231 -1.96 20.43 -5.85
C TRP A 231 -0.52 20.95 -5.83
N LEU A 232 -0.02 21.36 -4.66
CA LEU A 232 1.31 21.96 -4.50
C LEU A 232 2.43 20.93 -4.31
N SER A 233 2.13 19.77 -3.76
CA SER A 233 3.12 18.72 -3.49
C SER A 233 3.67 18.12 -4.78
N GLY A 234 4.99 18.01 -4.86
CA GLY A 234 5.69 17.33 -5.95
C GLY A 234 5.28 15.87 -6.06
N ASP A 235 5.11 15.18 -4.92
CA ASP A 235 4.77 13.75 -4.89
C ASP A 235 3.36 13.52 -5.46
N CYS A 236 2.38 14.34 -5.05
CA CYS A 236 1.02 14.26 -5.60
C CYS A 236 0.98 14.64 -7.08
N LYS A 237 1.86 15.53 -7.55
CA LYS A 237 2.02 15.83 -8.98
C LYS A 237 2.55 14.62 -9.75
N SER A 238 3.56 13.93 -9.22
CA SER A 238 4.09 12.70 -9.83
C SER A 238 3.02 11.61 -9.92
N VAL A 239 2.16 11.46 -8.91
CA VAL A 239 1.03 10.51 -8.94
C VAL A 239 0.05 10.82 -10.07
N ARG A 240 -0.30 12.10 -10.28
CA ARG A 240 -1.16 12.51 -11.40
C ARG A 240 -0.50 12.23 -12.75
N GLN A 241 0.77 12.59 -12.88
CA GLN A 241 1.53 12.35 -14.12
C GLN A 241 1.62 10.85 -14.44
N ASN A 242 1.89 10.00 -13.45
CA ASN A 242 1.90 8.56 -13.64
C ASN A 242 0.55 8.03 -14.16
N LEU A 243 -0.58 8.60 -13.72
CA LEU A 243 -1.90 8.22 -14.21
C LEU A 243 -2.18 8.74 -15.63
N GLU A 244 -1.82 9.99 -15.93
CA GLU A 244 -1.92 10.57 -17.27
C GLU A 244 -1.07 9.78 -18.29
N ASP A 245 0.15 9.39 -17.90
CA ASP A 245 1.04 8.59 -18.73
C ASP A 245 0.50 7.15 -18.90
N ALA A 246 -0.07 6.56 -17.84
CA ALA A 246 -0.73 5.25 -17.93
C ALA A 246 -1.88 5.27 -18.93
N GLU A 247 -2.75 6.28 -18.86
CA GLU A 247 -3.87 6.45 -19.78
C GLU A 247 -3.37 6.64 -21.22
N ARG A 248 -2.33 7.46 -21.43
CA ARG A 248 -1.73 7.67 -22.75
C ARG A 248 -1.18 6.39 -23.36
N VAL A 249 -0.54 5.53 -22.56
CA VAL A 249 0.01 4.26 -23.02
C VAL A 249 -1.11 3.25 -23.30
N ILE A 250 -2.08 3.09 -22.39
CA ILE A 250 -3.10 2.03 -22.51
C ILE A 250 -4.19 2.35 -23.54
N THR A 251 -4.63 3.61 -23.64
CA THR A 251 -5.80 3.98 -24.45
C THR A 251 -5.69 3.52 -25.91
N PRO A 252 -4.57 3.71 -26.64
CA PRO A 252 -4.43 3.22 -28.01
C PRO A 252 -4.52 1.69 -28.12
N HIS A 253 -4.07 0.94 -27.10
CA HIS A 253 -4.18 -0.52 -27.09
C HIS A 253 -5.62 -0.98 -26.85
N ILE A 254 -6.37 -0.29 -25.99
CA ILE A 254 -7.80 -0.54 -25.78
C ILE A 254 -8.58 -0.20 -27.06
N ASP A 255 -8.31 0.92 -27.70
CA ASP A 255 -9.02 1.36 -28.92
C ASP A 255 -8.78 0.41 -30.09
N LYS A 256 -7.54 -0.07 -30.27
CA LYS A 256 -7.19 -1.11 -31.26
C LYS A 256 -7.95 -2.41 -31.06
N ARG A 257 -8.38 -2.73 -29.83
CA ARG A 257 -9.16 -3.94 -29.51
C ARG A 257 -10.65 -3.72 -29.68
N ARG A 258 -11.14 -2.52 -29.37
CA ARG A 258 -12.56 -2.16 -29.50
C ARG A 258 -12.98 -1.97 -30.96
N ALA A 259 -12.12 -1.43 -31.82
CA ALA A 259 -12.47 -1.17 -33.22
C ALA A 259 -12.83 -2.44 -34.02
N PRO A 260 -12.06 -3.56 -33.95
CA PRO A 260 -12.42 -4.82 -34.59
C PRO A 260 -13.68 -5.48 -34.00
N LYS A 261 -13.91 -5.35 -32.68
CA LYS A 261 -15.14 -5.87 -32.04
C LYS A 261 -16.38 -5.11 -32.52
N ALA A 262 -16.30 -3.79 -32.62
CA ALA A 262 -17.38 -2.97 -33.16
C ALA A 262 -17.67 -3.28 -34.64
N ASP A 263 -16.63 -3.50 -35.45
CA ASP A 263 -16.75 -3.91 -36.85
C ASP A 263 -17.37 -5.31 -37.00
N ALA A 264 -16.88 -6.30 -36.23
CA ALA A 264 -17.39 -7.66 -36.23
C ALA A 264 -18.85 -7.74 -35.75
N GLN A 265 -19.22 -6.96 -34.73
CA GLN A 265 -20.59 -6.88 -34.23
C GLN A 265 -21.54 -6.23 -35.24
N SER A 266 -21.07 -5.21 -35.99
CA SER A 266 -21.85 -4.60 -37.07
C SER A 266 -21.96 -5.48 -38.33
N SER A 267 -21.00 -6.38 -38.54
CA SER A 267 -20.89 -7.26 -39.72
C SER A 267 -21.41 -8.68 -39.49
N GLY A 268 -21.87 -9.01 -38.28
CA GLY A 268 -22.35 -10.36 -37.91
C GLY A 268 -21.27 -11.45 -37.92
N ARG A 269 -19.99 -11.07 -37.79
CA ARG A 269 -18.85 -12.01 -37.72
C ARG A 269 -18.60 -12.42 -36.25
N PRO A 270 -18.04 -13.61 -36.00
CA PRO A 270 -17.62 -13.99 -34.64
C PRO A 270 -16.61 -12.97 -34.09
N LEU A 271 -16.82 -12.56 -32.84
CA LEU A 271 -15.96 -11.60 -32.17
C LEU A 271 -14.56 -12.21 -31.97
N PRO A 272 -13.47 -11.44 -32.18
CA PRO A 272 -12.15 -11.90 -31.81
C PRO A 272 -12.06 -12.06 -30.28
N GLU A 273 -11.71 -13.26 -29.82
CA GLU A 273 -11.46 -13.57 -28.40
C GLU A 273 -10.00 -13.30 -28.04
N PHE A 274 -9.77 -12.72 -26.86
CA PHE A 274 -8.44 -12.43 -26.33
C PHE A 274 -8.24 -13.10 -24.96
N ASP A 275 -7.11 -13.78 -24.76
CA ASP A 275 -6.76 -14.43 -23.48
C ASP A 275 -6.02 -13.47 -22.53
N ASP A 276 -6.68 -12.38 -22.13
CA ASP A 276 -6.12 -11.44 -21.15
C ASP A 276 -7.19 -10.77 -20.29
N ALA A 277 -6.74 -10.09 -19.24
CA ALA A 277 -7.62 -9.55 -18.23
C ALA A 277 -8.56 -8.45 -18.73
N ILE A 278 -8.28 -7.79 -19.86
CA ILE A 278 -9.18 -6.80 -20.46
C ILE A 278 -10.44 -7.52 -20.99
N GLU A 279 -10.27 -8.64 -21.69
CA GLU A 279 -11.40 -9.47 -22.16
C GLU A 279 -12.16 -10.08 -20.98
N TRP A 280 -11.41 -10.57 -19.99
CA TRP A 280 -11.99 -11.24 -18.83
C TRP A 280 -12.76 -10.29 -17.90
N ALA A 281 -12.40 -8.99 -17.90
CA ALA A 281 -13.10 -7.92 -17.20
C ALA A 281 -14.57 -7.78 -17.65
N GLU A 282 -14.83 -8.03 -18.92
CA GLU A 282 -16.15 -7.89 -19.54
C GLU A 282 -17.09 -9.08 -19.22
N GLN A 283 -16.60 -10.15 -18.55
CA GLN A 283 -17.27 -11.46 -18.53
C GLN A 283 -17.54 -12.10 -17.13
N GLU A 284 -17.54 -11.32 -16.03
CA GLU A 284 -18.21 -11.69 -14.74
C GLU A 284 -17.66 -12.90 -13.92
N SER A 285 -18.28 -13.23 -12.73
CA SER A 285 -17.79 -13.68 -11.36
C SER A 285 -17.58 -15.18 -10.86
N LYS A 286 -16.78 -15.44 -9.76
CA LYS A 286 -16.48 -16.79 -9.10
C LYS A 286 -15.08 -17.15 -8.39
N GLY A 287 -14.75 -16.64 -7.17
CA GLY A 287 -14.12 -17.22 -5.89
C GLY A 287 -12.80 -18.06 -5.64
N VAL A 288 -12.10 -17.84 -4.46
CA VAL A 288 -11.43 -18.75 -3.42
C VAL A 288 -11.15 -17.95 -2.07
N SER A 289 -10.95 -18.57 -0.87
CA SER A 289 -10.95 -17.93 0.50
C SER A 289 -9.58 -17.81 1.24
N THR A 290 -9.46 -16.88 2.22
CA THR A 290 -8.29 -16.70 3.14
C THR A 290 -8.53 -17.35 4.52
N SER A 291 -7.51 -17.38 5.41
CA SER A 291 -7.58 -17.95 6.77
C SER A 291 -7.50 -16.85 7.86
N PRO A 292 -8.23 -16.96 8.98
CA PRO A 292 -8.13 -16.02 10.11
C PRO A 292 -6.73 -15.96 10.73
N ASP A 293 -5.93 -17.02 10.60
CA ASP A 293 -4.57 -17.08 11.15
C ASP A 293 -3.52 -16.43 10.23
N HIS A 294 -3.92 -16.03 9.02
CA HIS A 294 -3.02 -15.42 8.03
C HIS A 294 -3.68 -14.21 7.34
N LEU A 295 -3.51 -13.04 7.94
CA LEU A 295 -4.18 -11.79 7.54
C LEU A 295 -3.35 -10.88 6.60
N THR A 296 -2.22 -11.37 6.05
CA THR A 296 -1.33 -10.59 5.15
C THR A 296 -2.07 -9.96 3.97
N PHE A 297 -3.16 -10.60 3.53
CA PHE A 297 -4.02 -10.12 2.45
C PHE A 297 -5.44 -9.77 2.93
N GLY A 298 -5.66 -9.54 4.22
CA GLY A 298 -7.00 -9.36 4.80
C GLY A 298 -7.84 -10.66 4.82
N HIS A 299 -9.10 -10.55 5.27
CA HIS A 299 -9.98 -11.71 5.48
C HIS A 299 -11.41 -11.52 4.94
N GLY A 300 -12.08 -12.64 4.64
CA GLY A 300 -13.47 -12.64 4.19
C GLY A 300 -13.69 -12.00 2.82
N ILE A 301 -14.87 -11.39 2.65
CA ILE A 301 -15.26 -10.70 1.41
C ILE A 301 -14.40 -9.47 1.13
N TYR A 302 -13.64 -8.99 2.11
CA TYR A 302 -12.73 -7.84 2.03
C TYR A 302 -11.26 -8.22 1.82
N ALA A 303 -10.92 -9.50 1.68
CA ALA A 303 -9.55 -9.91 1.39
C ALA A 303 -9.06 -9.33 0.05
N CYS A 304 -7.79 -8.90 0.00
CA CYS A 304 -7.11 -8.32 -1.16
C CYS A 304 -7.43 -9.13 -2.43
N PRO A 305 -8.04 -8.50 -3.44
CA PRO A 305 -8.51 -9.21 -4.62
C PRO A 305 -7.34 -9.81 -5.43
N GLY A 306 -6.17 -9.16 -5.41
CA GLY A 306 -4.93 -9.56 -6.09
C GLY A 306 -4.12 -10.70 -5.49
N ARG A 307 -4.52 -11.27 -4.34
CA ARG A 307 -3.70 -12.25 -3.62
C ARG A 307 -3.35 -13.52 -4.42
N PHE A 308 -4.26 -14.00 -5.28
CA PHE A 308 -4.03 -15.21 -6.10
C PHE A 308 -3.00 -14.94 -7.19
N PHE A 309 -3.15 -13.79 -7.84
CA PHE A 309 -2.19 -13.30 -8.82
C PHE A 309 -0.79 -13.21 -8.20
N ALA A 310 -0.67 -12.46 -7.10
CA ALA A 310 0.61 -12.23 -6.44
C ALA A 310 1.25 -13.53 -5.93
N ALA A 311 0.46 -14.46 -5.37
CA ALA A 311 0.97 -15.74 -4.89
C ALA A 311 1.51 -16.60 -6.04
N ASN A 312 0.74 -16.76 -7.12
CA ASN A 312 1.15 -17.59 -8.26
C ASN A 312 2.34 -16.99 -9.00
N GLU A 313 2.35 -15.67 -9.23
CA GLU A 313 3.47 -14.97 -9.84
C GLU A 313 4.75 -15.11 -9.00
N THR A 314 4.65 -14.92 -7.68
CA THR A 314 5.77 -15.09 -6.75
C THR A 314 6.27 -16.53 -6.77
N GLN A 315 5.38 -17.52 -6.79
CA GLN A 315 5.74 -18.93 -6.87
C GLN A 315 6.46 -19.26 -8.17
N ILE A 316 5.94 -18.83 -9.32
CA ILE A 316 6.56 -19.05 -10.63
C ILE A 316 7.94 -18.40 -10.66
N ALA A 317 8.04 -17.13 -10.25
CA ALA A 317 9.32 -16.44 -10.14
C ALA A 317 10.27 -17.21 -9.23
N LEU A 318 9.83 -17.63 -8.04
CA LEU A 318 10.65 -18.37 -7.09
C LEU A 318 11.11 -19.73 -7.65
N CYS A 319 10.26 -20.46 -8.37
CA CYS A 319 10.64 -21.70 -9.04
C CYS A 319 11.78 -21.45 -10.03
N HIS A 320 11.69 -20.43 -10.89
CA HIS A 320 12.77 -20.07 -11.81
C HIS A 320 14.04 -19.65 -11.06
N LEU A 321 13.91 -18.85 -10.01
CA LEU A 321 15.04 -18.41 -9.20
C LEU A 321 15.76 -19.59 -8.51
N LEU A 322 15.03 -20.52 -7.90
CA LEU A 322 15.60 -21.64 -7.12
C LEU A 322 16.11 -22.80 -7.98
N LEU A 323 15.41 -23.10 -9.09
CA LEU A 323 15.75 -24.23 -9.95
C LEU A 323 16.88 -23.91 -10.93
N LYS A 324 17.02 -22.64 -11.34
CA LYS A 324 18.04 -22.21 -12.31
C LYS A 324 19.28 -21.57 -11.66
N TYR A 325 19.22 -21.15 -10.39
CA TYR A 325 20.33 -20.43 -9.74
C TYR A 325 20.61 -20.89 -8.29
N ASP A 326 21.89 -20.90 -7.93
CA ASP A 326 22.37 -20.93 -6.54
C ASP A 326 22.49 -19.49 -6.02
N TRP A 327 22.19 -19.29 -4.73
CA TRP A 327 22.13 -17.97 -4.11
C TRP A 327 23.01 -17.89 -2.86
N LYS A 328 23.68 -16.75 -2.68
CA LYS A 328 24.42 -16.42 -1.46
C LYS A 328 24.29 -14.93 -1.17
N LEU A 329 24.13 -14.54 0.10
CA LEU A 329 24.28 -13.14 0.50
C LEU A 329 25.72 -12.69 0.25
N ALA A 330 25.89 -11.47 -0.28
CA ALA A 330 27.22 -10.87 -0.36
C ALA A 330 27.76 -10.58 1.04
N ASP A 331 29.08 -10.55 1.19
CA ASP A 331 29.70 -10.20 2.46
C ASP A 331 29.26 -8.79 2.90
N GLY A 332 28.75 -8.67 4.12
CA GLY A 332 28.19 -7.42 4.66
C GLY A 332 26.69 -7.20 4.40
N ALA A 333 26.03 -8.03 3.58
CA ALA A 333 24.58 -7.97 3.41
C ALA A 333 23.85 -8.58 4.64
N SER A 334 22.72 -7.99 5.02
CA SER A 334 21.94 -8.40 6.20
C SER A 334 20.47 -8.63 5.86
N LEU A 335 19.89 -9.70 6.39
CA LEU A 335 18.45 -9.93 6.34
C LEU A 335 17.70 -9.26 7.50
N ALA A 336 18.41 -8.53 8.36
CA ALA A 336 17.76 -7.71 9.38
C ALA A 336 16.99 -6.57 8.69
N PRO A 337 15.73 -6.33 9.06
CA PRO A 337 14.99 -5.17 8.59
C PRO A 337 15.72 -3.88 8.99
N VAL A 338 15.84 -2.92 8.07
CA VAL A 338 16.53 -1.65 8.32
C VAL A 338 15.55 -0.51 8.54
N HIS A 339 14.39 -0.55 7.86
CA HIS A 339 13.34 0.43 8.05
C HIS A 339 12.01 -0.26 8.36
N THR A 340 11.30 0.31 9.33
CA THR A 340 9.89 0.00 9.59
C THR A 340 9.10 1.25 9.24
N VAL A 341 8.10 1.10 8.36
CA VAL A 341 7.09 2.14 8.11
C VAL A 341 5.77 1.59 8.63
N GLY A 342 5.36 2.06 9.81
CA GLY A 342 4.23 1.51 10.56
C GLY A 342 4.50 0.06 10.96
N VAL A 343 3.88 -0.88 10.24
CA VAL A 343 4.07 -2.33 10.40
C VAL A 343 4.82 -2.99 9.25
N MET A 344 5.12 -2.24 8.19
CA MET A 344 5.80 -2.78 7.03
C MET A 344 7.31 -2.79 7.28
N THR A 345 7.92 -3.96 7.17
CA THR A 345 9.37 -4.14 7.29
C THR A 345 10.02 -4.16 5.92
N THR A 346 11.06 -3.36 5.71
CA THR A 346 11.86 -3.40 4.49
C THR A 346 13.30 -3.80 4.80
N LEU A 347 13.90 -4.55 3.87
CA LEU A 347 15.34 -4.84 3.87
C LEU A 347 16.09 -3.63 3.30
N ASP A 348 17.38 -3.53 3.62
CA ASP A 348 18.25 -2.51 3.05
C ASP A 348 18.28 -2.66 1.51
N PRO A 349 17.85 -1.65 0.73
CA PRO A 349 17.94 -1.70 -0.72
C PRO A 349 19.39 -1.76 -1.24
N ALA A 350 20.39 -1.44 -0.41
CA ALA A 350 21.81 -1.59 -0.75
C ALA A 350 22.32 -3.04 -0.58
N ASN A 351 21.51 -3.95 0.00
CA ASN A 351 21.89 -5.35 0.13
C ASN A 351 22.18 -5.97 -1.24
N LYS A 352 23.30 -6.70 -1.31
CA LYS A 352 23.71 -7.40 -2.53
C LYS A 352 23.55 -8.90 -2.36
N LEU A 353 23.05 -9.53 -3.41
CA LEU A 353 22.98 -10.99 -3.56
C LEU A 353 24.01 -11.43 -4.61
N LEU A 354 24.72 -12.49 -4.29
CA LEU A 354 25.54 -13.25 -5.23
C LEU A 354 24.68 -14.38 -5.78
N TYR A 355 24.69 -14.55 -7.09
CA TYR A 355 23.99 -15.64 -7.76
C TYR A 355 24.93 -16.37 -8.71
N ARG A 356 24.68 -17.66 -8.92
CA ARG A 356 25.38 -18.47 -9.92
C ARG A 356 24.37 -19.37 -10.61
N ARG A 357 24.37 -19.39 -11.96
CA ARG A 357 23.52 -20.33 -12.70
C ARG A 357 23.98 -21.76 -12.40
N ARG A 358 23.04 -22.63 -12.06
CA ARG A 358 23.31 -24.04 -11.75
C ARG A 358 23.03 -24.94 -12.95
N LYS A 359 23.49 -26.19 -12.88
CA LYS A 359 23.04 -27.23 -13.81
C LYS A 359 21.61 -27.59 -13.44
N GLU A 360 20.69 -27.31 -14.35
CA GLU A 360 19.26 -27.52 -14.13
C GLU A 360 18.97 -29.02 -13.97
N GLU A 361 18.30 -29.39 -12.87
CA GLU A 361 17.87 -30.77 -12.59
C GLU A 361 16.54 -31.09 -13.28
N VAL A 362 15.77 -30.04 -13.58
CA VAL A 362 14.48 -30.08 -14.27
C VAL A 362 14.52 -29.02 -15.36
N ASP A 363 14.33 -29.43 -16.61
CA ASP A 363 14.21 -28.51 -17.74
C ASP A 363 12.80 -27.91 -17.77
N LEU A 364 12.67 -26.73 -17.16
CA LEU A 364 11.40 -26.00 -17.12
C LEU A 364 10.93 -25.52 -18.49
N ASP A 365 11.85 -25.30 -19.44
CA ASP A 365 11.51 -24.76 -20.75
C ASP A 365 10.89 -25.86 -21.63
N SER A 366 11.28 -27.13 -21.43
CA SER A 366 10.66 -28.30 -22.07
C SER A 366 9.18 -28.51 -21.69
N LEU A 367 8.78 -28.10 -20.49
CA LEU A 367 7.40 -28.25 -19.99
C LEU A 367 6.41 -27.27 -20.62
N LEU A 368 6.89 -26.19 -21.25
CA LEU A 368 6.05 -25.17 -21.87
C LEU A 368 5.63 -25.52 -23.30
N VAL A 369 6.34 -26.46 -23.93
CA VAL A 369 6.05 -26.90 -25.30
C VAL A 369 4.89 -27.91 -25.32
N SER A 370 4.71 -28.70 -24.25
CA SER A 370 3.69 -29.76 -24.19
C SER A 370 2.26 -29.29 -23.88
N SER A 371 2.03 -27.99 -23.62
CA SER A 371 0.69 -27.45 -23.31
C SER A 371 0.02 -26.73 -24.48
N GLN A 372 0.57 -26.83 -25.69
CA GLN A 372 0.01 -26.24 -26.91
C GLN A 372 -0.62 -27.26 -27.88
N ASP A 373 -0.70 -28.54 -27.49
CA ASP A 373 -1.35 -29.62 -28.26
C ASP A 373 -2.75 -29.97 -27.75
#